data_AF-A0A2H0JPB0-F1
#
_entry.id   AF-A0A2H0JPB0-F1
#
_cell.length_a   1.000
_cell.length_b   1.000
_cell.length_c   1.000
_cell.angle_alpha   90.00
_cell.angle_beta   90.00
_cell.angle_gamma   90.00
#
_symmetry.space_group_name_H-M   'P 1'
#
loop_
_entity.id
_entity.type
_entity.pdbx_description
1 polymer ?
#
loop_
_entity_poly.entity_id
_entity_poly.type
_entity_poly.pdbx_seq_one_letter_code
_entity_poly.pdbx_strand_id
1 'polypeptide(L)'
;MGTHTTLVRADNAVLFTAPPGPTLQHSMDAAASHVTSGTVLDTDHASRAVLGQFASVTVEDNTFRLRTDPNGLRSIYVHDGPDALVFSTHLHLLALVTGGLRLNVDAFASHWLCHNGFTGESLAADTQRLHAGAGLDIDLRDSARAAAVAAPEPQPEPEPTSDLDDDRVFDVLSGKRLALALSGGLDSRFLLSILLRRRADVHPFVFGDEKDADVAAARMVCRRAGLPLTVIPNASLSHLLDTGYLDIFARDTFCISPITAAQHLCQYDRVLAALSPDVIVD
;
A
#
# COMPACT_ATOMS: atom_id res chain seq x y z
N MET A 1 23.08 20.26 -14.79
CA MET A 1 21.74 19.66 -14.90
C MET A 1 21.43 19.12 -13.52
N GLY A 2 20.43 19.69 -12.85
CA GLY A 2 20.08 19.31 -11.49
C GLY A 2 19.18 18.08 -11.51
N THR A 3 19.53 17.06 -10.73
CA THR A 3 18.66 15.92 -10.46
C THR A 3 17.48 16.39 -9.62
N HIS A 4 16.26 16.30 -10.15
CA HIS A 4 15.04 16.58 -9.39
C HIS A 4 14.43 15.25 -8.93
N THR A 5 14.83 14.80 -7.75
CA THR A 5 14.20 13.63 -7.11
C THR A 5 12.92 14.09 -6.40
N THR A 6 11.77 13.80 -7.00
CA THR A 6 10.47 14.04 -6.35
C THR A 6 10.08 12.79 -5.57
N LEU A 7 10.17 12.84 -4.23
CA LEU A 7 9.58 11.80 -3.40
C LEU A 7 8.10 12.14 -3.18
N VAL A 8 7.22 11.54 -3.98
CA VAL A 8 5.78 11.69 -3.80
C VAL A 8 5.32 10.70 -2.73
N ARG A 9 4.75 11.20 -1.63
CA ARG A 9 3.95 10.36 -0.72
C ARG A 9 2.65 10.03 -1.46
N ALA A 10 2.64 8.90 -2.15
CA ALA A 10 1.59 8.53 -3.10
C ALA A 10 0.32 8.04 -2.37
N ASP A 11 -0.42 8.98 -1.80
CA ASP A 11 -1.83 8.80 -1.42
C ASP A 11 -2.77 9.16 -2.60
N ASN A 12 -2.22 9.46 -3.79
CA ASN A 12 -2.95 9.96 -4.97
C ASN A 12 -2.57 9.19 -6.26
N ALA A 13 -3.50 9.09 -7.21
CA ALA A 13 -3.24 8.62 -8.57
C ALA A 13 -2.55 9.71 -9.40
N VAL A 14 -1.60 9.32 -10.25
CA VAL A 14 -0.90 10.26 -11.14
C VAL A 14 -1.17 9.84 -12.59
N LEU A 15 -1.80 10.73 -13.35
CA LEU A 15 -2.12 10.55 -14.76
C LEU A 15 -1.06 11.23 -15.62
N PHE A 16 -0.40 10.46 -16.50
CA PHE A 16 0.43 11.01 -17.56
C PHE A 16 -0.18 10.67 -18.91
N THR A 17 -0.69 11.69 -19.59
CA THR A 17 -1.10 11.58 -20.99
C THR A 17 0.15 11.65 -21.86
N ALA A 18 0.31 10.70 -22.78
CA ALA A 18 1.33 10.85 -23.81
C ALA A 18 0.91 12.02 -24.71
N PRO A 19 1.78 13.00 -24.99
CA PRO A 19 1.35 14.12 -25.77
C PRO A 19 1.59 13.88 -27.26
N PRO A 20 0.76 14.44 -28.15
CA PRO A 20 1.28 15.08 -29.34
C PRO A 20 1.59 16.56 -29.00
N GLY A 21 2.74 16.86 -28.37
CA GLY A 21 3.21 18.25 -28.15
C GLY A 21 3.57 18.70 -26.71
N PRO A 22 4.01 19.97 -26.52
CA PRO A 22 4.65 20.43 -25.30
C PRO A 22 3.62 20.77 -24.19
N THR A 23 3.13 19.77 -23.48
CA THR A 23 2.13 19.94 -22.40
C THR A 23 2.52 19.29 -21.06
N LEU A 24 3.76 18.79 -20.94
CA LEU A 24 4.25 18.10 -19.73
C LEU A 24 4.40 19.03 -18.50
N GLN A 25 4.54 20.35 -18.69
CA GLN A 25 4.88 21.27 -17.60
C GLN A 25 3.73 21.45 -16.58
N HIS A 26 2.47 21.49 -17.03
CA HIS A 26 1.34 21.81 -16.15
C HIS A 26 0.89 20.64 -15.26
N SER A 27 1.11 19.38 -15.68
CA SER A 27 0.75 18.20 -14.87
C SER A 27 1.74 17.94 -13.74
N MET A 28 3.01 18.38 -13.88
CA MET A 28 4.03 18.25 -12.84
C MET A 28 3.73 19.14 -11.62
N ASP A 29 3.18 20.33 -11.84
CA ASP A 29 2.91 21.31 -10.77
C ASP A 29 1.79 20.87 -9.81
N ALA A 30 0.80 20.12 -10.29
CA ALA A 30 -0.32 19.63 -9.46
C ALA A 30 0.09 18.48 -8.52
N ALA A 31 0.92 17.54 -9.01
CA ALA A 31 1.45 16.43 -8.22
C ALA A 31 2.49 16.89 -7.16
N ALA A 32 3.09 18.07 -7.34
CA ALA A 32 4.12 18.62 -6.47
C ALA A 32 3.61 19.21 -5.13
N SER A 33 2.30 19.32 -4.94
CA SER A 33 1.70 20.00 -3.77
C SER A 33 1.86 19.28 -2.42
N HIS A 34 2.34 18.02 -2.41
CA HIS A 34 2.61 17.24 -1.20
C HIS A 34 4.01 16.60 -1.18
N VAL A 35 5.03 17.36 -1.60
CA VAL A 35 6.43 16.90 -1.70
C VAL A 35 7.23 17.28 -0.45
N THR A 36 7.85 16.30 0.20
CA THR A 36 8.95 16.52 1.16
C THR A 36 10.28 16.26 0.45
N SER A 37 11.16 17.28 0.39
CA SER A 37 12.50 17.11 -0.18
C SER A 37 13.36 16.21 0.72
N GLY A 38 13.88 15.13 0.18
CA GLY A 38 14.88 14.27 0.82
C GLY A 38 16.14 14.17 -0.05
N THR A 39 17.26 13.84 0.59
CA THR A 39 18.57 13.69 -0.06
C THR A 39 18.52 12.66 -1.19
N VAL A 40 19.08 13.03 -2.35
CA VAL A 40 19.24 12.15 -3.51
C VAL A 40 20.16 11.01 -3.13
N LEU A 41 19.61 9.80 -3.07
CA LEU A 41 20.38 8.58 -2.92
C LEU A 41 20.33 7.82 -4.26
N ASP A 42 21.42 7.15 -4.62
CA ASP A 42 21.51 6.28 -5.80
C ASP A 42 20.33 5.27 -5.80
N THR A 43 19.36 5.48 -6.70
CA THR A 43 17.95 5.13 -6.46
C THR A 43 17.67 3.63 -6.31
N ASP A 44 18.50 2.78 -6.92
CA ASP A 44 18.28 1.32 -6.89
C ASP A 44 18.83 0.65 -5.64
N HIS A 45 20.01 1.04 -5.17
CA HIS A 45 20.57 0.49 -3.93
C HIS A 45 20.02 1.21 -2.70
N ALA A 46 19.69 2.48 -2.83
CA ALA A 46 19.18 3.28 -1.73
C ALA A 46 17.77 2.90 -1.31
N SER A 47 16.88 2.62 -2.27
CA SER A 47 15.51 2.19 -1.96
C SER A 47 15.50 0.90 -1.14
N ARG A 48 16.43 -0.03 -1.41
CA ARG A 48 16.62 -1.26 -0.62
C ARG A 48 17.13 -1.01 0.81
N ALA A 49 17.87 0.08 1.02
CA ALA A 49 18.37 0.45 2.34
C ALA A 49 17.32 1.18 3.21
N VAL A 50 16.20 1.62 2.61
CA VAL A 50 15.10 2.24 3.35
C VAL A 50 14.31 1.17 4.07
N LEU A 51 14.37 1.18 5.40
CA LEU A 51 13.46 0.42 6.24
C LEU A 51 12.14 1.17 6.35
N GLY A 52 11.06 0.58 5.86
CA GLY A 52 9.73 1.16 6.01
C GLY A 52 8.70 0.60 5.05
N GLN A 53 7.53 1.23 5.05
CA GLN A 53 6.45 1.00 4.10
C GLN A 53 6.47 2.14 3.08
N PHE A 54 6.74 1.84 1.82
CA PHE A 54 6.79 2.88 0.80
C PHE A 54 6.46 2.35 -0.59
N ALA A 55 5.90 3.26 -1.38
CA ALA A 55 5.89 3.22 -2.84
C ALA A 55 6.50 4.53 -3.29
N SER A 56 7.40 4.49 -4.25
CA SER A 56 8.11 5.68 -4.73
C SER A 56 8.08 5.74 -6.24
N VAL A 57 8.03 6.97 -6.75
CA VAL A 57 8.13 7.28 -8.17
C VAL A 57 9.09 8.45 -8.31
N THR A 58 10.15 8.26 -9.07
CA THR A 58 11.12 9.30 -9.39
C THR A 58 11.15 9.54 -10.89
N VAL A 59 11.45 10.77 -11.31
CA VAL A 59 11.53 11.14 -12.73
C VAL A 59 12.92 11.72 -12.99
N GLU A 60 13.70 11.05 -13.84
CA GLU A 60 15.05 11.49 -14.20
C GLU A 60 15.28 11.25 -15.69
N ASP A 61 15.73 12.28 -16.43
CA ASP A 61 16.08 12.19 -17.85
C ASP A 61 15.00 11.58 -18.78
N ASN A 62 13.73 11.86 -18.50
CA ASN A 62 12.55 11.27 -19.16
C ASN A 62 12.30 9.80 -18.82
N THR A 63 12.92 9.28 -17.76
CA THR A 63 12.65 7.95 -17.23
C THR A 63 11.87 8.07 -15.93
N PHE A 64 10.69 7.44 -15.87
CA PHE A 64 10.03 7.15 -14.60
C PHE A 64 10.67 5.92 -13.98
N ARG A 65 11.04 6.00 -12.71
CA ARG A 65 11.44 4.83 -11.91
C ARG A 65 10.45 4.64 -10.78
N LEU A 66 9.76 3.52 -10.78
CA LEU A 66 8.78 3.13 -9.79
C LEU A 66 9.42 2.03 -8.93
N ARG A 67 9.35 2.17 -7.60
CA ARG A 67 9.91 1.20 -6.65
C ARG A 67 8.96 0.97 -5.48
N THR A 68 8.88 -0.26 -5.01
CA THR A 68 8.09 -0.66 -3.82
C THR A 68 9.00 -1.11 -2.69
N ASP A 69 8.48 -1.09 -1.46
CA ASP A 69 9.22 -1.59 -0.31
C ASP A 69 9.50 -3.10 -0.39
N PRO A 70 10.62 -3.59 0.18
CA PRO A 70 10.99 -4.99 0.15
C PRO A 70 9.99 -5.95 0.82
N ASN A 71 9.09 -5.44 1.67
CA ASN A 71 8.08 -6.25 2.35
C ASN A 71 6.76 -6.33 1.58
N GLY A 72 6.61 -5.57 0.49
CA GLY A 72 5.39 -5.53 -0.32
C GLY A 72 4.19 -4.93 0.41
N LEU A 73 4.42 -4.09 1.42
CA LEU A 73 3.34 -3.48 2.21
C LEU A 73 2.65 -2.33 1.46
N ARG A 74 3.29 -1.81 0.40
CA ARG A 74 2.68 -0.95 -0.61
C ARG A 74 2.95 -1.51 -2.01
N SER A 75 1.89 -1.71 -2.78
CA SER A 75 1.98 -2.05 -4.19
C SER A 75 1.84 -0.80 -5.05
N ILE A 76 2.39 -0.85 -6.26
CA ILE A 76 2.10 0.09 -7.34
C ILE A 76 1.43 -0.68 -8.46
N TYR A 77 0.28 -0.21 -8.90
CA TYR A 77 -0.42 -0.71 -10.07
C TYR A 77 -0.10 0.20 -11.25
N VAL A 78 0.23 -0.40 -12.39
CA VAL A 78 0.58 0.30 -13.63
C VAL A 78 -0.34 -0.19 -14.73
N HIS A 79 -1.07 0.72 -15.35
CA HIS A 79 -1.85 0.48 -16.54
C HIS A 79 -1.20 1.22 -17.72
N ASP A 80 -0.80 0.46 -18.73
CA ASP A 80 -0.24 1.00 -19.95
C ASP A 80 -1.31 0.99 -21.05
N GLY A 81 -2.04 2.09 -21.13
CA GLY A 81 -3.09 2.29 -22.13
C GLY A 81 -2.53 2.92 -23.42
N PRO A 82 -3.31 2.90 -24.51
CA PRO A 82 -2.90 3.45 -25.80
C PRO A 82 -2.48 4.94 -25.70
N ASP A 83 -3.24 5.73 -24.96
CA ASP A 83 -3.06 7.18 -24.89
C ASP A 83 -2.25 7.66 -23.69
N ALA A 84 -2.18 6.84 -22.63
CA ALA A 84 -1.64 7.27 -21.36
C ALA A 84 -1.02 6.10 -20.60
N LEU A 85 0.04 6.42 -19.86
CA LEU A 85 0.56 5.57 -18.80
C LEU A 85 -0.02 6.08 -17.49
N VAL A 86 -0.70 5.21 -16.75
CA VAL A 86 -1.32 5.55 -15.47
C VAL A 86 -0.80 4.61 -14.41
N PHE A 87 -0.43 5.15 -13.26
CA PHE A 87 -0.06 4.33 -12.11
C PHE A 87 -0.64 4.88 -10.81
N SER A 88 -0.86 3.98 -9.86
CA SER A 88 -1.48 4.30 -8.58
C SER A 88 -1.11 3.24 -7.54
N THR A 89 -1.06 3.63 -6.27
CA THR A 89 -1.01 2.69 -5.13
C THR A 89 -2.38 2.05 -4.85
N HIS A 90 -3.44 2.56 -5.49
CA HIS A 90 -4.82 2.11 -5.34
C HIS A 90 -5.44 1.74 -6.69
N LEU A 91 -5.86 0.47 -6.82
CA LEU A 91 -6.47 -0.05 -8.05
C LEU A 91 -7.79 0.64 -8.41
N HIS A 92 -8.59 1.06 -7.42
CA HIS A 92 -9.86 1.74 -7.68
C HIS A 92 -9.67 3.13 -8.32
N LEU A 93 -8.63 3.88 -7.91
CA LEU A 93 -8.31 5.17 -8.53
C LEU A 93 -7.81 4.98 -9.96
N LEU A 94 -7.05 3.90 -10.20
CA LEU A 94 -6.61 3.53 -11.53
C LEU A 94 -7.83 3.29 -12.43
N ALA A 95 -8.80 2.48 -11.97
CA ALA A 95 -10.04 2.24 -12.70
C ALA A 95 -10.87 3.50 -12.95
N LEU A 96 -10.95 4.41 -11.98
CA LEU A 96 -11.65 5.67 -12.18
C LEU A 96 -11.02 6.51 -13.30
N VAL A 97 -9.69 6.60 -13.33
CA VAL A 97 -8.94 7.41 -14.30
C VAL A 97 -8.94 6.79 -15.70
N THR A 98 -8.92 5.46 -15.80
CA THR A 98 -8.91 4.75 -17.10
C THR A 98 -10.31 4.55 -17.69
N GLY A 99 -11.37 5.03 -17.02
CA GLY A 99 -12.75 4.83 -17.45
C GLY A 99 -13.30 3.43 -17.14
N GLY A 100 -12.61 2.69 -16.26
CA GLY A 100 -12.86 1.28 -15.94
C GLY A 100 -11.61 0.44 -16.18
N LEU A 101 -11.56 -0.74 -15.56
CA LEU A 101 -10.63 -1.81 -15.95
C LEU A 101 -11.46 -3.07 -16.11
N ARG A 102 -10.88 -4.10 -16.71
CA ARG A 102 -11.49 -5.43 -16.78
C ARG A 102 -10.96 -6.32 -15.67
N LEU A 103 -11.77 -7.22 -15.14
CA LEU A 103 -11.29 -8.19 -14.16
C LEU A 103 -10.36 -9.23 -14.81
N ASN A 104 -9.22 -9.49 -14.18
CA ASN A 104 -8.41 -10.67 -14.43
C ASN A 104 -8.98 -11.84 -13.62
N VAL A 105 -9.75 -12.71 -14.27
CA VAL A 105 -10.46 -13.84 -13.63
C VAL A 105 -9.49 -14.84 -12.98
N ASP A 106 -8.34 -15.09 -13.60
CA ASP A 106 -7.38 -16.07 -13.10
C ASP A 106 -6.65 -15.56 -11.85
N ALA A 107 -6.20 -14.30 -11.87
CA ALA A 107 -5.60 -13.66 -10.70
C ALA A 107 -6.61 -13.52 -9.56
N PHE A 108 -7.87 -13.18 -9.89
CA PHE A 108 -8.98 -13.17 -8.96
C PHE A 108 -9.19 -14.54 -8.30
N ALA A 109 -9.28 -15.60 -9.09
CA ALA A 109 -9.59 -16.94 -8.59
C ALA A 109 -8.45 -17.44 -7.70
N SER A 110 -7.22 -17.17 -8.11
CA SER A 110 -6.01 -17.46 -7.33
C SER A 110 -6.00 -16.72 -5.99
N HIS A 111 -6.30 -15.42 -5.99
CA HIS A 111 -6.38 -14.63 -4.76
C HIS A 111 -7.50 -15.14 -3.83
N TRP A 112 -8.68 -15.44 -4.40
CA TRP A 112 -9.82 -15.96 -3.65
C TRP A 112 -9.52 -17.28 -2.94
N LEU A 113 -8.90 -18.22 -3.66
CA LEU A 113 -8.63 -19.57 -3.15
C LEU A 113 -7.42 -19.61 -2.22
N CYS A 114 -6.39 -18.81 -2.47
CA CYS A 114 -5.11 -18.92 -1.78
C CYS A 114 -4.90 -17.86 -0.68
N HIS A 115 -5.75 -16.83 -0.58
CA HIS A 115 -5.70 -15.67 0.34
C HIS A 115 -4.41 -14.82 0.29
N ASN A 116 -3.24 -15.43 0.04
CA ASN A 116 -1.91 -14.82 -0.02
C ASN A 116 -1.17 -15.31 -1.26
N GLY A 117 -1.71 -15.00 -2.44
CA GLY A 117 -1.03 -15.31 -3.70
C GLY A 117 0.26 -14.51 -3.84
N PHE A 118 1.41 -15.20 -3.92
CA PHE A 118 2.72 -14.62 -4.25
C PHE A 118 2.85 -14.30 -5.75
N THR A 119 1.76 -13.88 -6.39
CA THR A 119 1.76 -13.56 -7.82
C THR A 119 2.06 -12.07 -8.03
N GLY A 120 2.81 -11.75 -9.09
CA GLY A 120 2.94 -10.38 -9.57
C GLY A 120 1.72 -9.90 -10.36
N GLU A 121 0.68 -10.73 -10.46
CA GLU A 121 -0.50 -10.44 -11.26
C GLU A 121 -1.42 -9.44 -10.56
N SER A 122 -2.00 -8.54 -11.34
CA SER A 122 -3.05 -7.65 -10.88
C SER A 122 -4.41 -8.32 -11.00
N LEU A 123 -5.34 -7.93 -10.12
CA LEU A 123 -6.75 -8.32 -10.21
C LEU A 123 -7.47 -7.64 -11.38
N ALA A 124 -6.89 -6.56 -11.92
CA ALA A 124 -7.32 -5.97 -13.17
C ALA A 124 -6.48 -6.52 -14.34
N ALA A 125 -7.14 -6.92 -15.41
CA ALA A 125 -6.51 -7.22 -16.69
C ALA A 125 -5.80 -5.97 -17.23
N ASP A 126 -4.78 -6.20 -18.05
CA ASP A 126 -3.98 -5.14 -18.69
C ASP A 126 -3.37 -4.15 -17.67
N THR A 127 -3.19 -4.62 -16.44
CA THR A 127 -2.58 -3.88 -15.34
C THR A 127 -1.48 -4.74 -14.73
N GLN A 128 -0.33 -4.14 -14.50
CA GLN A 128 0.79 -4.76 -13.81
C GLN A 128 0.81 -4.35 -12.35
N ARG A 129 1.08 -5.30 -11.44
CA ARG A 129 1.30 -5.01 -10.02
C ARG A 129 2.79 -5.15 -9.69
N LEU A 130 3.40 -4.07 -9.22
CA LEU A 130 4.72 -4.12 -8.62
C LEU A 130 4.61 -4.77 -7.24
N HIS A 131 5.23 -5.94 -7.10
CA HIS A 131 5.26 -6.75 -5.88
C HIS A 131 6.36 -6.27 -4.92
N ALA A 132 6.59 -7.01 -3.83
CA ALA A 132 7.60 -6.68 -2.83
C ALA A 132 9.00 -6.50 -3.44
N GLY A 133 9.62 -5.34 -3.19
CA GLY A 133 10.96 -4.99 -3.67
C GLY A 133 11.10 -4.86 -5.18
N ALA A 134 9.99 -4.82 -5.91
CA ALA A 134 9.99 -4.72 -7.36
C ALA A 134 10.35 -3.31 -7.84
N GLY A 135 10.97 -3.26 -9.02
CA GLY A 135 11.27 -2.01 -9.72
C GLY A 135 10.77 -2.04 -11.15
N LEU A 136 10.31 -0.88 -11.62
CA LEU A 136 9.93 -0.65 -13.01
C LEU A 136 10.52 0.67 -13.49
N ASP A 137 11.26 0.60 -14.60
CA ASP A 137 11.80 1.77 -15.28
C ASP A 137 11.11 1.95 -16.62
N ILE A 138 10.61 3.15 -16.86
CA ILE A 138 9.82 3.49 -18.05
C ILE A 138 10.46 4.71 -18.70
N ASP A 139 11.14 4.51 -19.83
CA ASP A 139 11.67 5.60 -20.65
C ASP A 139 10.54 6.16 -21.52
N LEU A 140 10.18 7.43 -21.31
CA LEU A 140 9.12 8.11 -22.04
C LEU A 140 9.46 8.36 -23.52
N ARG A 141 10.72 8.20 -23.90
CA ARG A 141 11.15 8.29 -25.31
C ARG A 141 10.90 7.00 -26.06
N ASP A 142 10.77 5.88 -25.35
CA ASP A 142 10.46 4.60 -25.96
C ASP A 142 8.94 4.46 -26.15
N SER A 143 8.52 4.47 -27.42
CA SER A 143 7.13 4.18 -27.78
C SER A 143 6.73 2.73 -27.47
N ALA A 144 7.71 1.82 -27.40
CA ALA A 144 7.50 0.45 -26.94
C ALA A 144 7.58 0.42 -25.41
N ARG A 145 6.50 0.81 -24.76
CA ARG A 145 6.36 0.92 -23.29
C ARG A 145 6.40 -0.41 -22.52
N ALA A 146 6.90 -1.48 -23.14
CA ALA A 146 7.04 -2.79 -22.54
C ALA A 146 8.17 -2.78 -21.49
N ALA A 147 7.85 -2.34 -20.29
CA ALA A 147 8.79 -2.33 -19.18
C ALA A 147 8.77 -3.69 -18.46
N ALA A 148 9.94 -4.32 -18.36
CA ALA A 148 10.11 -5.53 -17.59
C ALA A 148 10.16 -5.18 -16.10
N VAL A 149 9.34 -5.84 -15.28
CA VAL A 149 9.48 -5.74 -13.83
C VAL A 149 10.70 -6.54 -13.42
N ALA A 150 11.66 -5.84 -12.82
CA ALA A 150 12.79 -6.51 -12.19
C ALA A 150 12.27 -7.27 -10.97
N ALA A 151 12.43 -8.60 -11.00
CA ALA A 151 12.23 -9.41 -9.81
C ALA A 151 13.29 -9.04 -8.75
N PRO A 152 12.94 -9.07 -7.46
CA PRO A 152 13.93 -8.90 -6.41
C PRO A 152 14.99 -10.00 -6.53
N GLU A 153 16.25 -9.61 -6.43
CA GLU A 153 17.34 -10.58 -6.32
C GLU A 153 17.23 -11.32 -4.99
N PRO A 154 17.39 -12.65 -4.97
CA PRO A 154 17.42 -13.42 -3.75
C PRO A 154 18.45 -12.82 -2.79
N GLN A 155 17.98 -12.37 -1.62
CA GLN A 155 18.88 -11.96 -0.56
C GLN A 155 19.39 -13.21 0.15
N PRO A 156 20.66 -13.24 0.59
CA PRO A 156 21.11 -14.28 1.50
C PRO A 156 20.20 -14.28 2.73
N GLU A 157 19.77 -15.46 3.15
CA GLU A 157 19.01 -15.59 4.39
C GLU A 157 19.84 -14.96 5.52
N PRO A 158 19.27 -14.01 6.28
CA PRO A 158 19.97 -13.47 7.42
C PRO A 158 20.24 -14.61 8.40
N GLU A 159 21.48 -14.71 8.87
CA GLU A 159 21.83 -15.62 9.96
C GLU A 159 20.89 -15.33 11.15
N PRO A 160 20.28 -16.37 11.77
CA PRO A 160 19.38 -16.17 12.88
C PRO A 160 20.13 -15.49 14.03
N THR A 161 19.88 -14.21 14.23
CA THR A 161 20.46 -13.47 15.35
C THR A 161 19.59 -13.64 16.59
N SER A 162 20.22 -13.78 17.75
CA SER A 162 19.51 -13.73 19.04
C SER A 162 19.10 -12.31 19.42
N ASP A 163 19.59 -11.30 18.71
CA ASP A 163 19.33 -9.89 18.95
C ASP A 163 18.06 -9.45 18.23
N LEU A 164 16.94 -9.61 18.95
CA LEU A 164 15.68 -8.92 18.66
C LEU A 164 15.75 -7.41 18.97
N ASP A 165 16.94 -6.94 19.33
CA ASP A 165 17.30 -5.57 19.67
C ASP A 165 17.73 -4.80 18.41
N ASP A 166 16.95 -4.88 17.32
CA ASP A 166 17.14 -3.97 16.18
C ASP A 166 16.73 -2.55 16.61
N ASP A 167 17.72 -1.79 17.06
CA ASP A 167 17.56 -0.44 17.58
C ASP A 167 16.87 0.49 16.56
N ARG A 168 16.96 0.23 15.26
CA ARG A 168 16.39 1.09 14.21
C ARG A 168 14.88 1.21 14.30
N VAL A 169 14.18 0.11 14.64
CA VAL A 169 12.72 0.14 14.83
C VAL A 169 12.38 0.97 16.07
N PHE A 170 13.12 0.79 17.16
CA PHE A 170 12.87 1.51 18.40
C PHE A 170 13.26 2.99 18.32
N ASP A 171 14.25 3.34 17.51
CA ASP A 171 14.63 4.74 17.23
C ASP A 171 13.46 5.50 16.61
N VAL A 172 12.76 4.89 15.65
CA VAL A 172 11.56 5.49 15.03
C VAL A 172 10.41 5.66 16.02
N LEU A 173 10.32 4.79 17.02
CA LEU A 173 9.29 4.80 18.05
C LEU A 173 9.66 5.65 19.28
N SER A 174 10.93 6.05 19.41
CA SER A 174 11.46 6.73 20.58
C SER A 174 10.74 8.04 20.87
N GLY A 175 10.43 8.27 22.15
CA GLY A 175 9.71 9.45 22.63
C GLY A 175 8.22 9.51 22.26
N LYS A 176 7.67 8.49 21.60
CA LYS A 176 6.25 8.42 21.24
C LYS A 176 5.48 7.54 22.22
N ARG A 177 4.22 7.89 22.43
CA ARG A 177 3.24 6.99 23.07
C ARG A 177 2.69 6.02 22.04
N LEU A 178 2.77 4.73 22.34
CA LEU A 178 2.50 3.64 21.41
C LEU A 178 1.18 2.97 21.76
N ALA A 179 0.25 2.90 20.80
CA ALA A 179 -0.94 2.07 20.96
C ALA A 179 -0.61 0.63 20.51
N LEU A 180 -0.82 -0.36 21.36
CA LEU A 180 -0.55 -1.77 21.05
C LEU A 180 -1.84 -2.58 21.08
N ALA A 181 -2.24 -3.12 19.92
CA ALA A 181 -3.30 -4.12 19.85
C ALA A 181 -2.81 -5.43 20.45
N LEU A 182 -3.34 -5.80 21.61
CA LEU A 182 -3.11 -7.09 22.25
C LEU A 182 -4.16 -8.11 21.80
N SER A 183 -3.71 -9.35 21.72
CA SER A 183 -4.56 -10.53 21.55
C SER A 183 -4.16 -11.60 22.58
N GLY A 184 -4.86 -12.73 22.61
CA GLY A 184 -4.41 -13.92 23.35
C GLY A 184 -3.17 -14.59 22.74
N GLY A 185 -2.75 -14.16 21.54
CA GLY A 185 -1.63 -14.72 20.77
C GLY A 185 -0.26 -14.49 21.41
N LEU A 186 0.72 -15.30 21.03
CA LEU A 186 2.11 -15.17 21.52
C LEU A 186 2.76 -13.88 21.01
N ASP A 187 2.53 -13.52 19.75
CA ASP A 187 3.26 -12.45 19.06
C ASP A 187 3.03 -11.07 19.68
N SER A 188 1.77 -10.70 19.92
CA SER A 188 1.42 -9.40 20.53
C SER A 188 1.92 -9.30 21.97
N ARG A 189 1.90 -10.41 22.72
CA ARG A 189 2.47 -10.48 24.09
C ARG A 189 3.99 -10.41 24.08
N PHE A 190 4.63 -11.02 23.10
CA PHE A 190 6.07 -10.96 22.92
C PHE A 190 6.51 -9.54 22.57
N LEU A 191 5.83 -8.89 21.62
CA LEU A 191 6.08 -7.49 21.28
C LEU A 191 5.90 -6.57 22.49
N LEU A 192 4.84 -6.76 23.30
CA LEU A 192 4.66 -6.03 24.55
C LEU A 192 5.85 -6.20 25.49
N SER A 193 6.37 -7.43 25.63
CA SER A 193 7.51 -7.71 26.51
C SER A 193 8.78 -6.96 26.08
N ILE A 194 9.02 -6.84 24.77
CA ILE A 194 10.15 -6.09 24.22
C ILE A 194 9.95 -4.60 24.51
N LEU A 195 8.74 -4.06 24.24
CA LEU A 195 8.40 -2.65 24.50
C LEU A 195 8.57 -2.28 25.97
N LEU A 196 8.16 -3.16 26.89
CA LEU A 196 8.34 -2.96 28.32
C LEU A 196 9.81 -3.01 28.75
N ARG A 197 10.60 -3.95 28.20
CA ARG A 197 12.04 -4.02 28.45
C ARG A 197 12.75 -2.73 28.02
N ARG A 198 12.30 -2.12 26.92
CA ARG A 198 12.79 -0.82 26.40
C ARG A 198 12.18 0.40 27.09
N ARG A 199 11.32 0.22 28.10
CA ARG A 199 10.62 1.30 28.82
C ARG A 199 9.83 2.23 27.91
N ALA A 200 9.26 1.71 26.83
CA ALA A 200 8.40 2.49 25.95
C ALA A 200 7.09 2.88 26.65
N ASP A 201 6.56 4.06 26.36
CA ASP A 201 5.22 4.47 26.80
C ASP A 201 4.17 3.76 25.93
N VAL A 202 3.65 2.64 26.42
CA VAL A 202 2.68 1.81 25.69
C VAL A 202 1.29 1.91 26.32
N HIS A 203 0.28 2.05 25.46
CA HIS A 203 -1.13 1.96 25.78
C HIS A 203 -1.73 0.72 25.10
N PRO A 204 -1.85 -0.40 25.83
CA PRO A 204 -2.48 -1.59 25.29
C PRO A 204 -3.98 -1.41 25.07
N PHE A 205 -4.48 -1.98 23.99
CA PHE A 205 -5.92 -2.12 23.74
C PHE A 205 -6.24 -3.49 23.14
N VAL A 206 -7.50 -3.91 23.20
CA VAL A 206 -7.99 -5.17 22.62
C VAL A 206 -9.37 -4.94 22.03
N PHE A 207 -9.65 -5.53 20.86
CA PHE A 207 -10.99 -5.57 20.28
C PHE A 207 -11.73 -6.79 20.80
N GLY A 208 -13.01 -6.62 21.11
CA GLY A 208 -13.87 -7.71 21.54
C GLY A 208 -14.83 -7.31 22.65
N ASP A 209 -15.74 -8.22 22.96
CA ASP A 209 -16.66 -8.08 24.08
C ASP A 209 -16.00 -8.57 25.38
N GLU A 210 -16.50 -8.11 26.52
CA GLU A 210 -15.92 -8.40 27.84
C GLU A 210 -15.75 -9.89 28.17
N LYS A 211 -16.52 -10.76 27.50
CA LYS A 211 -16.51 -12.21 27.71
C LYS A 211 -15.56 -12.95 26.76
N ASP A 212 -14.95 -12.25 25.80
CA ASP A 212 -14.10 -12.88 24.80
C ASP A 212 -12.79 -13.38 25.42
N ALA A 213 -12.32 -14.53 24.93
CA ALA A 213 -11.11 -15.16 25.44
C ALA A 213 -9.87 -14.26 25.28
N ASP A 214 -9.79 -13.53 24.16
CA ASP A 214 -8.70 -12.57 23.90
C ASP A 214 -8.74 -11.39 24.87
N VAL A 215 -9.93 -10.88 25.19
CA VAL A 215 -10.08 -9.79 26.18
C VAL A 215 -9.65 -10.28 27.57
N ALA A 216 -10.06 -11.48 27.98
CA ALA A 216 -9.64 -12.07 29.24
C ALA A 216 -8.11 -12.26 29.31
N ALA A 217 -7.49 -12.73 28.23
CA ALA A 217 -6.05 -12.90 28.13
C ALA A 217 -5.31 -11.55 28.19
N ALA A 218 -5.73 -10.56 27.40
CA ALA A 218 -5.16 -9.22 27.40
C ALA A 218 -5.26 -8.54 28.77
N ARG A 219 -6.41 -8.70 29.46
CA ARG A 219 -6.62 -8.22 30.84
C ARG A 219 -5.63 -8.85 31.82
N MET A 220 -5.43 -10.16 31.74
CA MET A 220 -4.47 -10.86 32.59
C MET A 220 -3.05 -10.34 32.36
N VAL A 221 -2.63 -10.20 31.10
CA VAL A 221 -1.30 -9.71 30.72
C VAL A 221 -1.08 -8.29 31.23
N CYS A 222 -2.01 -7.37 30.95
CA CYS A 222 -1.89 -5.98 31.39
C CYS A 222 -1.91 -5.85 32.91
N ARG A 223 -2.75 -6.63 33.61
CA ARG A 223 -2.77 -6.66 35.09
C ARG A 223 -1.42 -7.07 35.67
N ARG A 224 -0.78 -8.10 35.09
CA ARG A 224 0.56 -8.54 35.53
C ARG A 224 1.65 -7.52 35.21
N ALA A 225 1.52 -6.82 34.08
CA ALA A 225 2.44 -5.76 33.67
C ALA A 225 2.20 -4.41 34.38
N GLY A 226 1.13 -4.28 35.16
CA GLY A 226 0.75 -3.01 35.79
C GLY A 226 0.27 -1.95 34.80
N LEU A 227 -0.24 -2.34 33.63
CA LEU A 227 -0.69 -1.45 32.57
C LEU A 227 -2.22 -1.30 32.56
N PRO A 228 -2.75 -0.10 32.25
CA PRO A 228 -4.16 0.06 31.91
C PRO A 228 -4.46 -0.58 30.56
N LEU A 229 -5.58 -1.29 30.44
CA LEU A 229 -6.07 -1.86 29.19
C LEU A 229 -7.35 -1.16 28.74
N THR A 230 -7.40 -0.74 27.48
CA THR A 230 -8.63 -0.31 26.82
C THR A 230 -9.28 -1.48 26.08
N VAL A 231 -10.53 -1.79 26.40
CA VAL A 231 -11.33 -2.75 25.61
C VAL A 231 -12.19 -1.95 24.64
N ILE A 232 -12.08 -2.25 23.35
CA ILE A 232 -12.88 -1.62 22.29
C ILE A 232 -13.95 -2.63 21.87
N PRO A 233 -15.23 -2.41 22.24
CA PRO A 233 -16.31 -3.32 21.88
C PRO A 233 -16.48 -3.43 20.38
N ASN A 234 -16.80 -4.63 19.89
CA ASN A 234 -17.11 -4.83 18.46
C ASN A 234 -18.29 -3.96 18.01
N ALA A 235 -19.28 -3.78 18.88
CA ALA A 235 -20.41 -2.89 18.64
C ALA A 235 -20.01 -1.41 18.48
N SER A 236 -18.88 -0.96 19.03
CA SER A 236 -18.38 0.41 18.81
C SER A 236 -17.74 0.59 17.43
N LEU A 237 -17.36 -0.52 16.78
CA LEU A 237 -16.90 -0.51 15.40
C LEU A 237 -18.08 -0.44 14.41
N SER A 238 -19.32 -0.75 14.82
CA SER A 238 -20.48 -0.73 13.91
C SER A 238 -20.69 0.64 13.25
N HIS A 239 -20.50 1.73 13.99
CA HIS A 239 -20.59 3.08 13.44
C HIS A 239 -19.42 3.43 12.52
N LEU A 240 -18.24 2.84 12.74
CA LEU A 240 -17.13 2.95 11.80
C LEU A 240 -17.37 2.09 10.54
N LEU A 241 -18.06 0.96 10.69
CA LEU A 241 -18.52 0.10 9.60
C LEU A 241 -19.67 0.78 8.80
N ASP A 242 -20.50 1.61 9.43
CA ASP A 242 -21.55 2.42 8.79
C ASP A 242 -20.98 3.53 7.89
N THR A 243 -19.71 3.94 8.05
CA THR A 243 -19.12 5.04 7.26
C THR A 243 -18.75 4.67 5.82
N GLY A 244 -19.06 3.44 5.37
CA GLY A 244 -18.70 2.95 4.05
C GLY A 244 -17.20 2.71 3.86
N TYR A 245 -16.32 3.34 4.64
CA TYR A 245 -14.86 3.22 4.53
C TYR A 245 -14.31 1.89 5.07
N LEU A 246 -14.81 1.41 6.21
CA LEU A 246 -14.44 0.09 6.72
C LEU A 246 -15.18 -1.03 5.98
N ASP A 247 -16.35 -0.74 5.40
CA ASP A 247 -16.96 -1.63 4.43
C ASP A 247 -16.05 -1.70 3.20
N ILE A 248 -15.68 -0.60 2.54
CA ILE A 248 -14.69 -0.57 1.44
C ILE A 248 -13.37 -1.25 1.82
N PHE A 249 -12.82 -1.03 3.02
CA PHE A 249 -11.55 -1.61 3.46
C PHE A 249 -11.65 -3.09 3.85
N ALA A 250 -12.66 -3.51 4.62
CA ALA A 250 -12.85 -4.92 4.99
C ALA A 250 -13.35 -5.74 3.81
N ARG A 251 -14.12 -5.11 2.91
CA ARG A 251 -14.40 -5.63 1.60
C ARG A 251 -13.08 -5.73 0.81
N ASP A 252 -12.31 -4.67 0.59
CA ASP A 252 -11.01 -4.72 -0.13
C ASP A 252 -10.01 -5.72 0.50
N THR A 253 -10.04 -5.95 1.81
CA THR A 253 -8.99 -6.73 2.50
C THR A 253 -9.39 -8.19 2.76
N PHE A 254 -10.65 -8.49 3.08
CA PHE A 254 -11.04 -9.81 3.61
C PHE A 254 -12.06 -10.58 2.78
N CYS A 255 -12.87 -9.94 1.94
CA CYS A 255 -13.93 -10.64 1.19
C CYS A 255 -14.08 -10.22 -0.28
N ILE A 256 -13.43 -9.13 -0.72
CA ILE A 256 -13.87 -8.38 -1.90
C ILE A 256 -12.75 -7.84 -2.79
N SER A 257 -11.48 -7.79 -2.38
CA SER A 257 -10.40 -7.42 -3.32
C SER A 257 -10.56 -8.10 -4.70
N PRO A 258 -11.01 -9.37 -4.77
CA PRO A 258 -11.51 -9.96 -6.00
C PRO A 258 -12.94 -9.48 -6.38
N ILE A 259 -13.98 -9.75 -5.56
CA ILE A 259 -15.42 -9.63 -5.93
C ILE A 259 -15.88 -8.19 -6.20
N THR A 260 -15.44 -7.19 -5.45
CA THR A 260 -15.83 -5.80 -5.73
C THR A 260 -14.85 -5.09 -6.63
N ALA A 261 -13.60 -5.57 -6.79
CA ALA A 261 -12.88 -5.24 -8.02
C ALA A 261 -13.71 -5.72 -9.21
N ALA A 262 -14.13 -6.99 -9.26
CA ALA A 262 -14.99 -7.51 -10.33
C ALA A 262 -16.27 -6.67 -10.54
N GLN A 263 -16.99 -6.33 -9.48
CA GLN A 263 -18.22 -5.54 -9.57
C GLN A 263 -17.95 -4.08 -9.98
N HIS A 264 -16.94 -3.42 -9.43
CA HIS A 264 -16.60 -2.05 -9.80
C HIS A 264 -16.10 -1.98 -11.24
N LEU A 265 -15.16 -2.85 -11.61
CA LEU A 265 -14.64 -3.02 -12.97
C LEU A 265 -15.77 -3.23 -14.00
N CYS A 266 -16.80 -4.01 -13.65
CA CYS A 266 -17.96 -4.25 -14.51
C CYS A 266 -19.06 -3.18 -14.44
N GLN A 267 -18.99 -2.18 -13.55
CA GLN A 267 -20.05 -1.17 -13.37
C GLN A 267 -19.58 0.28 -13.58
N TYR A 268 -18.29 0.52 -13.87
CA TYR A 268 -17.78 1.88 -14.07
C TYR A 268 -18.49 2.63 -15.19
N ASP A 269 -18.84 1.98 -16.30
CA ASP A 269 -19.62 2.58 -17.41
C ASP A 269 -20.93 3.21 -16.92
N ARG A 270 -21.60 2.57 -15.95
CA ARG A 270 -22.87 3.04 -15.39
C ARG A 270 -22.69 4.20 -14.40
N VAL A 271 -21.60 4.18 -13.64
CA VAL A 271 -21.27 5.26 -12.68
C VAL A 271 -20.83 6.51 -13.45
N LEU A 272 -20.02 6.35 -14.50
CA LEU A 272 -19.59 7.46 -15.36
C LEU A 272 -20.76 8.08 -16.14
N ALA A 273 -21.66 7.25 -16.68
CA ALA A 273 -22.89 7.72 -17.33
C ALA A 273 -23.85 8.46 -16.37
N ALA A 274 -23.82 8.14 -15.07
CA ALA A 274 -24.64 8.83 -14.06
C ALA A 274 -24.03 10.15 -13.58
N LEU A 275 -22.70 10.31 -13.69
CA LEU A 275 -21.98 11.50 -13.21
C LEU A 275 -21.81 12.57 -14.30
N SER A 276 -22.00 12.24 -15.58
CA SER A 276 -22.04 13.22 -16.67
C SER A 276 -22.91 12.73 -17.84
N PRO A 277 -24.18 13.19 -17.97
CA PRO A 277 -25.06 12.74 -19.05
C PRO A 277 -24.62 13.16 -20.46
N ASP A 278 -23.57 13.99 -20.57
CA ASP A 278 -23.05 14.50 -21.85
C ASP A 278 -21.78 13.78 -22.34
N VAL A 279 -21.28 12.76 -21.63
CA VAL A 279 -20.12 11.97 -22.07
C VAL A 279 -20.61 10.71 -22.79
N ILE A 280 -20.59 10.76 -24.13
CA ILE A 280 -20.74 9.57 -24.97
C ILE A 280 -19.38 8.88 -25.00
N VAL A 281 -19.30 7.69 -24.39
CA VAL A 281 -18.19 6.76 -24.57
C VAL A 281 -18.56 5.85 -25.74
N ASP A 282 -17.82 5.95 -26.83
CA ASP A 282 -17.84 5.00 -27.96
C ASP A 282 -16.76 3.93 -27.72
#